data_AF-A0A933UBM0-F1
#
_entry.id   AF-A0A933UBM0-F1
#
_cell.length_a   1.000
_cell.length_b   1.000
_cell.length_c   1.000
_cell.angle_alpha   90.00
_cell.angle_beta   90.00
_cell.angle_gamma   90.00
#
_symmetry.space_group_name_H-M   'P 1'
#
loop_
_entity.id
_entity.type
_entity.pdbx_description
1 polymer ?
#
loop_
_entity_poly.entity_id
_entity_poly.type
_entity_poly.pdbx_seq_one_letter_code
_entity_poly.pdbx_strand_id
1 'polypeptide(L)'
;MVLAIFSTTAAWAFAHAQVGSTIDNVEMPTLAGGKQFLLSNASANVFVFFKPGQEHSRTTLTQIAASAKDMATQSVHWVAIVSDRFLTPEVEALVQETGLTMPVLIDAGDTLYGKLGVALTPVAGITDKDHKLVAYQPFSKVNYVEVVRARVRHLLKEITDEQLQAVLQPPAATQGGAASVARRYLKLAEKLLQAKNHGKALESVRKSLENDPALAAAHTLLGQILLAQDKPDDARKAFARALELDPNDAKASEGLKATSPSTK
;
A
#
# COMPACT_ATOMS: atom_id res chain seq x y z
N MET A 1 30.95 15.89 -6.46
CA MET A 1 29.66 16.59 -6.33
C MET A 1 28.61 15.76 -7.05
N VAL A 2 27.98 14.82 -6.34
CA VAL A 2 26.96 13.93 -6.93
C VAL A 2 25.63 14.66 -6.83
N LEU A 3 25.09 15.01 -8.00
CA LEU A 3 23.79 15.65 -8.16
C LEU A 3 22.71 14.60 -7.87
N ALA A 4 22.15 14.63 -6.65
CA ALA A 4 20.99 13.83 -6.30
C ALA A 4 19.78 14.35 -7.09
N ILE A 5 19.30 13.53 -8.01
CA ILE A 5 18.04 13.76 -8.74
C ILE A 5 16.92 13.56 -7.71
N PHE A 6 16.42 14.65 -7.13
CA PHE A 6 15.19 14.64 -6.35
C PHE A 6 14.04 14.30 -7.30
N SER A 7 13.55 13.07 -7.21
CA SER A 7 12.30 12.67 -7.85
C SER A 7 11.15 13.51 -7.30
N THR A 8 10.40 14.07 -8.23
CA THR A 8 9.24 14.95 -8.09
C THR A 8 8.13 14.40 -7.17
N THR A 9 7.57 15.32 -6.37
CA THR A 9 6.35 15.24 -5.53
C THR A 9 6.36 14.20 -4.39
N ALA A 10 7.11 14.48 -3.32
CA ALA A 10 6.71 13.95 -2.02
C ALA A 10 5.30 14.49 -1.71
N ALA A 11 4.32 13.62 -1.48
CA ALA A 11 3.01 14.05 -0.99
C ALA A 11 3.21 14.56 0.45
N TRP A 12 3.15 15.86 0.65
CA TRP A 12 3.25 16.46 1.99
C TRP A 12 1.94 16.17 2.72
N ALA A 13 1.98 15.29 3.73
CA ALA A 13 0.81 15.00 4.55
C ALA A 13 0.48 16.17 5.50
N PHE A 14 1.52 16.90 5.93
CA PHE A 14 1.45 18.18 6.63
C PHE A 14 2.07 19.26 5.74
N ALA A 15 1.26 20.19 5.26
CA ALA A 15 1.72 21.28 4.40
C ALA A 15 2.53 22.35 5.18
N HIS A 16 2.30 22.46 6.49
CA HIS A 16 2.85 23.55 7.33
C HIS A 16 3.79 23.05 8.44
N ALA A 17 4.12 21.75 8.47
CA ALA A 17 5.07 21.18 9.41
C ALA A 17 6.01 20.20 8.71
N GLN A 18 7.26 20.17 9.14
CA GLN A 18 8.30 19.28 8.61
C GLN A 18 8.96 18.51 9.76
N VAL A 19 9.67 17.44 9.43
CA VAL A 19 10.51 16.76 10.42
C VAL A 19 11.50 17.76 11.01
N GLY A 20 11.57 17.82 12.35
CA GLY A 20 12.33 18.79 13.13
C GLY A 20 11.52 20.00 13.63
N SER A 21 10.31 20.25 13.10
CA SER A 21 9.41 21.29 13.61
C SER A 21 8.97 20.95 15.03
N THR A 22 8.86 21.97 15.91
CA THR A 22 8.17 21.81 17.19
C THR A 22 6.67 21.80 16.96
N ILE A 23 5.97 20.83 17.55
CA ILE A 23 4.51 20.75 17.57
C ILE A 23 4.01 21.32 18.89
N ASP A 24 3.07 22.25 18.82
CA ASP A 24 2.53 22.87 20.03
C ASP A 24 1.68 21.88 20.81
N ASN A 25 1.97 21.73 22.10
CA ASN A 25 1.17 20.90 22.99
C ASN A 25 -0.11 21.62 23.43
N VAL A 26 -1.10 21.61 22.55
CA VAL A 26 -2.39 22.25 22.78
C VAL A 26 -3.33 21.37 23.61
N GLU A 27 -4.09 21.98 24.51
CA GLU A 27 -5.18 21.32 25.23
C GLU A 27 -6.47 21.39 24.40
N MET A 28 -7.10 20.24 24.17
CA MET A 28 -8.25 20.09 23.26
C MET A 28 -9.42 19.39 23.94
N PRO A 29 -10.68 19.69 23.58
CA PRO A 29 -11.84 18.92 24.02
C PRO A 29 -11.72 17.44 23.61
N THR A 30 -12.25 16.53 24.42
CA THR A 30 -12.29 15.10 24.08
C THR A 30 -13.70 14.63 23.76
N LEU A 31 -13.82 13.58 22.95
CA LEU A 31 -15.09 12.92 22.64
C LEU A 31 -15.81 12.41 23.90
N ALA A 32 -15.06 11.91 24.89
CA ALA A 32 -15.60 11.41 26.15
C ALA A 32 -15.98 12.54 27.14
N GLY A 33 -15.82 13.81 26.74
CA GLY A 33 -15.98 14.98 27.59
C GLY A 33 -14.67 15.42 28.25
N GLY A 34 -14.68 16.66 28.78
CA GLY A 34 -13.47 17.26 29.36
C GLY A 34 -12.44 17.67 28.30
N LYS A 35 -11.18 17.80 28.72
CA LYS A 35 -10.07 18.24 27.88
C LYS A 35 -8.82 17.42 28.13
N GLN A 36 -7.96 17.32 27.12
CA GLN A 36 -6.66 16.66 27.21
C GLN A 36 -5.64 17.30 26.26
N PHE A 37 -4.37 17.25 26.66
CA PHE A 37 -3.25 17.69 25.84
C PHE A 37 -2.97 16.76 24.66
N LEU A 38 -2.65 17.37 23.51
CA LEU A 38 -2.22 16.69 22.29
C LEU A 38 -0.99 15.80 22.53
N LEU A 39 -0.02 16.31 23.29
CA LEU A 39 1.26 15.70 23.59
C LEU A 39 1.47 15.60 25.11
N SER A 40 2.51 14.86 25.50
CA SER A 40 2.92 14.65 26.89
C SER A 40 4.45 14.69 27.00
N ASN A 41 4.98 14.37 28.18
CA ASN A 41 6.42 14.15 28.38
C ASN A 41 6.86 12.70 28.05
N ALA A 42 5.99 11.90 27.43
CA ALA A 42 6.33 10.56 26.97
C ALA A 42 7.51 10.59 25.98
N SER A 43 8.27 9.49 25.95
CA SER A 43 9.43 9.36 25.05
C SER A 43 9.02 9.45 23.57
N ALA A 44 7.81 8.98 23.25
CA ALA A 44 7.18 9.18 21.96
C ALA A 44 5.72 9.65 22.14
N ASN A 45 5.27 10.60 21.34
CA ASN A 45 3.87 10.98 21.24
C ASN A 45 3.38 10.71 19.82
N VAL A 46 2.29 9.96 19.69
CA VAL A 46 1.66 9.61 18.41
C VAL A 46 0.28 10.21 18.35
N PHE A 47 0.03 11.03 17.33
CA PHE A 47 -1.26 11.62 17.07
C PHE A 47 -1.76 11.27 15.67
N VAL A 48 -3.00 10.81 15.56
CA VAL A 48 -3.56 10.30 14.30
C VAL A 48 -4.77 11.11 13.88
N PHE A 49 -4.66 11.84 12.78
CA PHE A 49 -5.80 12.49 12.14
C PHE A 49 -6.58 11.46 11.32
N PHE A 50 -7.91 11.44 11.49
CA PHE A 50 -8.78 10.50 10.79
C PHE A 50 -10.08 11.14 10.35
N LYS A 51 -10.80 10.44 9.46
CA LYS A 51 -12.10 10.85 8.95
C LYS A 51 -13.15 9.74 9.15
N PRO A 52 -14.25 10.00 9.87
CA PRO A 52 -15.39 9.08 9.94
C PRO A 52 -15.95 8.75 8.55
N GLY A 53 -16.52 7.54 8.40
CA GLY A 53 -17.07 7.06 7.12
C GLY A 53 -16.04 6.72 6.04
N GLN A 54 -14.74 6.86 6.31
CA GLN A 54 -13.67 6.47 5.38
C GLN A 54 -13.08 5.10 5.77
N GLU A 55 -13.15 4.12 4.86
CA GLU A 55 -12.64 2.76 5.11
C GLU A 55 -11.17 2.73 5.54
N HIS A 56 -10.32 3.56 4.91
CA HIS A 56 -8.90 3.62 5.25
C HIS A 56 -8.66 4.16 6.67
N SER A 57 -9.46 5.14 7.13
CA SER A 57 -9.42 5.61 8.52
C SER A 57 -9.85 4.50 9.48
N ARG A 58 -10.95 3.81 9.20
CA ARG A 58 -11.45 2.68 10.00
C ARG A 58 -10.40 1.59 10.19
N THR A 59 -9.83 1.08 9.08
CA THR A 59 -8.77 0.05 9.13
C THR A 59 -7.54 0.54 9.89
N THR A 60 -7.13 1.79 9.67
CA THR A 60 -5.98 2.38 10.34
C THR A 60 -6.19 2.46 11.85
N LEU A 61 -7.35 2.95 12.28
CA LEU A 61 -7.67 3.10 13.70
C LEU A 61 -7.72 1.75 14.43
N THR A 62 -8.29 0.70 13.81
CA THR A 62 -8.27 -0.66 14.39
C THR A 62 -6.84 -1.15 14.61
N GLN A 63 -5.95 -0.97 13.63
CA GLN A 63 -4.56 -1.41 13.73
C GLN A 63 -3.75 -0.60 14.75
N ILE A 64 -3.97 0.72 14.80
CA ILE A 64 -3.33 1.59 15.78
C ILE A 64 -3.82 1.27 17.20
N ALA A 65 -5.12 1.02 17.40
CA ALA A 65 -5.68 0.64 18.69
C ALA A 65 -5.02 -0.64 19.24
N ALA A 66 -4.82 -1.66 18.39
CA ALA A 66 -4.08 -2.86 18.75
C ALA A 66 -2.62 -2.53 19.15
N SER A 67 -1.94 -1.68 18.37
CA SER A 67 -0.56 -1.28 18.67
C SER A 67 -0.43 -0.47 19.96
N ALA A 68 -1.37 0.44 20.23
CA ALA A 68 -1.38 1.20 21.48
C ALA A 68 -1.55 0.27 22.69
N LYS A 69 -2.38 -0.77 22.57
CA LYS A 69 -2.52 -1.82 23.59
C LYS A 69 -1.24 -2.64 23.78
N ASP A 70 -0.60 -3.05 22.69
CA ASP A 70 0.66 -3.81 22.72
C ASP A 70 1.82 -2.99 23.32
N MET A 71 1.74 -1.66 23.24
CA MET A 71 2.74 -0.72 23.74
C MET A 71 2.36 -0.04 25.06
N ALA A 72 1.37 -0.57 25.78
CA ALA A 72 0.82 0.06 26.98
C ALA A 72 1.82 0.20 28.14
N THR A 73 2.89 -0.61 28.16
CA THR A 73 3.95 -0.54 29.19
C THR A 73 5.08 0.44 28.82
N GLN A 74 5.12 0.90 27.57
CA GLN A 74 6.15 1.79 27.06
C GLN A 74 5.77 3.25 27.31
N SER A 75 6.78 4.13 27.32
CA SER A 75 6.57 5.58 27.44
C SER A 75 6.07 6.16 26.10
N VAL A 76 4.82 5.86 25.76
CA VAL A 76 4.17 6.33 24.53
C VAL A 76 2.80 6.95 24.83
N HIS A 77 2.60 8.18 24.37
CA HIS A 77 1.30 8.86 24.42
C HIS A 77 0.59 8.73 23.09
N TRP A 78 -0.65 8.26 23.11
CA TRP A 78 -1.46 8.04 21.91
C TRP A 78 -2.72 8.90 21.96
N VAL A 79 -3.00 9.61 20.87
CA VAL A 79 -4.27 10.31 20.68
C VAL A 79 -4.76 10.17 19.24
N ALA A 80 -6.07 10.11 19.06
CA ALA A 80 -6.70 10.29 17.75
C ALA A 80 -7.31 11.69 17.68
N ILE A 81 -7.34 12.28 16.48
CA ILE A 81 -7.83 13.65 16.26
C ILE A 81 -8.87 13.65 15.15
N VAL A 82 -10.02 14.25 15.44
CA VAL A 82 -11.12 14.41 14.52
C VAL A 82 -11.55 15.87 14.45
N SER A 83 -11.98 16.31 13.27
CA SER A 83 -12.58 17.63 13.11
C SER A 83 -13.96 17.67 13.77
N ASP A 84 -14.32 18.81 14.36
CA ASP A 84 -15.66 19.07 14.91
C ASP A 84 -16.75 19.17 13.83
N ARG A 85 -16.38 19.16 12.54
CA ARG A 85 -17.34 19.12 11.43
C ARG A 85 -18.11 17.80 11.32
N PHE A 86 -17.61 16.74 11.96
CA PHE A 86 -18.23 15.41 11.93
C PHE A 86 -19.19 15.24 13.11
N LEU A 87 -20.31 14.56 12.87
CA LEU A 87 -21.33 14.37 13.89
C LEU A 87 -20.81 13.44 15.00
N THR A 88 -20.98 13.83 16.26
CA THR A 88 -20.53 13.04 17.43
C THR A 88 -20.95 11.57 17.37
N PRO A 89 -22.21 11.21 17.03
CA PRO A 89 -22.61 9.80 16.96
C PRO A 89 -21.85 8.99 15.91
N GLU A 90 -21.44 9.60 14.80
CA GLU A 90 -20.65 8.93 13.75
C GLU A 90 -19.23 8.64 14.25
N VAL A 91 -18.64 9.57 15.01
CA VAL A 91 -17.32 9.40 15.62
C VAL A 91 -17.38 8.32 16.71
N GLU A 92 -18.39 8.36 17.57
CA GLU A 92 -18.60 7.36 18.64
C GLU A 92 -18.78 5.95 18.08
N ALA A 93 -19.60 5.79 17.03
CA ALA A 93 -19.79 4.50 16.36
C ALA A 93 -18.46 3.94 15.81
N LEU A 94 -17.64 4.79 15.19
CA LEU A 94 -16.33 4.39 14.69
C LEU A 94 -15.37 4.00 15.82
N VAL A 95 -15.34 4.76 16.91
CA VAL A 95 -14.51 4.46 18.10
C VAL A 95 -14.90 3.10 18.69
N GLN A 96 -16.20 2.83 18.82
CA GLN A 96 -16.71 1.55 19.29
C GLN A 96 -16.35 0.40 18.35
N GLU A 97 -16.52 0.58 17.03
CA GLU A 97 -16.18 -0.44 16.03
C GLU A 97 -14.68 -0.78 16.02
N THR A 98 -13.83 0.24 16.17
CA THR A 98 -12.38 0.08 16.06
C THR A 98 -11.72 -0.41 17.35
N GLY A 99 -12.45 -0.43 18.48
CA GLY A 99 -11.93 -0.82 19.79
C GLY A 99 -10.91 0.17 20.35
N LEU A 100 -11.04 1.44 19.96
CA LEU A 100 -10.05 2.48 20.22
C LEU A 100 -10.18 2.97 21.68
N THR A 101 -9.16 2.69 22.49
CA THR A 101 -9.13 3.04 23.92
C THR A 101 -8.36 4.32 24.22
N MET A 102 -7.55 4.79 23.27
CA MET A 102 -6.82 6.05 23.38
C MET A 102 -7.77 7.25 23.24
N PRO A 103 -7.47 8.41 23.85
CA PRO A 103 -8.34 9.58 23.78
C PRO A 103 -8.53 10.10 22.35
N VAL A 104 -9.77 10.48 22.04
CA VAL A 104 -10.14 11.15 20.79
C VAL A 104 -10.32 12.64 21.06
N LEU A 105 -9.43 13.44 20.51
CA LEU A 105 -9.45 14.90 20.60
C LEU A 105 -10.28 15.49 19.46
N ILE A 106 -11.09 16.47 19.80
CA ILE A 106 -11.94 17.21 18.85
C ILE A 106 -11.22 18.52 18.50
N ASP A 107 -10.84 18.66 17.24
CA ASP A 107 -10.24 19.89 16.72
C ASP A 107 -11.32 20.89 16.31
N ALA A 108 -11.65 21.78 17.24
CA ALA A 108 -12.67 22.80 17.05
C ALA A 108 -12.25 23.81 15.97
N GLY A 109 -13.12 24.00 14.98
CA GLY A 109 -12.88 24.93 13.86
C GLY A 109 -11.68 24.57 12.99
N ASP A 110 -11.24 23.30 12.98
CA ASP A 110 -10.07 22.83 12.24
C ASP A 110 -8.78 23.61 12.56
N THR A 111 -8.62 24.05 13.80
CA THR A 111 -7.48 24.90 14.19
C THR A 111 -6.15 24.16 14.05
N LEU A 112 -6.04 22.94 14.59
CA LEU A 112 -4.85 22.11 14.48
C LEU A 112 -4.68 21.54 13.06
N TYR A 113 -5.78 21.10 12.42
CA TYR A 113 -5.81 20.66 11.02
C TYR A 113 -5.22 21.74 10.11
N GLY A 114 -5.67 22.99 10.24
CA GLY A 114 -5.18 24.13 9.47
C GLY A 114 -3.74 24.50 9.82
N LYS A 115 -3.39 24.50 11.12
CA LYS A 115 -2.04 24.82 11.58
C LYS A 115 -0.97 23.86 11.07
N LEU A 116 -1.25 22.56 11.03
CA LEU A 116 -0.33 21.57 10.45
C LEU A 116 -0.49 21.43 8.93
N GLY A 117 -1.56 21.96 8.36
CA GLY A 117 -1.86 21.83 6.94
C GLY A 117 -2.14 20.38 6.56
N VAL A 118 -2.98 19.69 7.33
CA VAL A 118 -3.30 18.28 7.14
C VAL A 118 -4.04 18.10 5.81
N ALA A 119 -3.36 17.53 4.81
CA ALA A 119 -3.89 17.36 3.45
C ALA A 119 -4.46 15.97 3.19
N LEU A 120 -4.06 14.97 3.98
CA LEU A 120 -4.42 13.57 3.79
C LEU A 120 -4.90 12.98 5.12
N THR A 121 -5.97 12.19 5.06
CA THR A 121 -6.42 11.37 6.18
C THR A 121 -6.65 9.91 5.72
N PRO A 122 -6.28 8.92 6.55
CA PRO A 122 -5.61 9.08 7.84
C PRO A 122 -4.11 9.44 7.69
N VAL A 123 -3.57 10.14 8.69
CA VAL A 123 -2.13 10.42 8.82
C VAL A 123 -1.74 10.40 10.29
N ALA A 124 -0.64 9.72 10.60
CA ALA A 124 -0.03 9.76 11.93
C ALA A 124 1.14 10.75 11.95
N GLY A 125 1.20 11.59 12.97
CA GLY A 125 2.40 12.33 13.36
C GLY A 125 3.05 11.70 14.59
N ILE A 126 4.38 11.77 14.65
CA ILE A 126 5.18 11.19 15.73
C ILE A 126 6.16 12.26 16.21
N THR A 127 6.12 12.58 17.50
CA THR A 127 7.07 13.50 18.13
C THR A 127 7.85 12.81 19.24
N ASP A 128 9.03 13.35 19.56
CA ASP A 128 9.77 12.97 20.77
C ASP A 128 9.23 13.67 22.03
N LYS A 129 9.89 13.45 23.16
CA LYS A 129 9.58 14.08 24.46
C LYS A 129 9.70 15.61 24.48
N ASP A 130 10.45 16.17 23.52
CA ASP A 130 10.67 17.62 23.38
C ASP A 130 9.72 18.22 22.31
N HIS A 131 8.71 17.44 21.92
CA HIS A 131 7.65 17.78 20.97
C HIS A 131 8.16 18.09 19.57
N LYS A 132 9.37 17.63 19.23
CA LYS A 132 9.90 17.73 17.87
C LYS A 132 9.28 16.65 17.02
N LEU A 133 8.68 17.03 15.89
CA LEU A 133 8.15 16.09 14.90
C LEU A 133 9.30 15.29 14.32
N VAL A 134 9.42 14.01 14.65
CA VAL A 134 10.49 13.16 14.13
C VAL A 134 10.08 12.42 12.87
N ALA A 135 8.78 12.22 12.67
CA ALA A 135 8.24 11.58 11.50
C ALA A 135 6.73 11.85 11.36
N TYR A 136 6.24 11.69 10.15
CA TYR A 136 4.82 11.52 9.88
C TYR A 136 4.62 10.37 8.88
N GLN A 137 3.46 9.74 8.92
CA GLN A 137 3.12 8.60 8.09
C GLN A 137 1.74 8.85 7.46
N PRO A 138 1.66 9.25 6.18
CA PRO A 138 0.39 9.22 5.46
C PRO A 138 -0.04 7.77 5.24
N PHE A 139 -1.35 7.57 5.04
CA PHE A 139 -1.90 6.25 4.76
C PHE A 139 -1.20 5.52 3.61
N SER A 140 -0.88 4.25 3.84
CA SER A 140 -0.46 3.29 2.82
C SER A 140 -1.26 2.01 3.00
N LYS A 141 -1.65 1.36 1.90
CA LYS A 141 -2.39 0.09 1.98
C LYS A 141 -1.57 -1.05 2.60
N VAL A 142 -0.25 -0.95 2.56
CA VAL A 142 0.69 -1.97 3.01
C VAL A 142 1.54 -1.40 4.14
N ASN A 143 1.69 -2.19 5.21
CA ASN A 143 2.59 -1.96 6.34
C ASN A 143 2.44 -0.63 7.10
N TYR A 144 1.33 0.09 6.94
CA TYR A 144 1.13 1.40 7.59
C TYR A 144 1.41 1.36 9.09
N VAL A 145 0.74 0.45 9.82
CA VAL A 145 0.87 0.36 11.27
C VAL A 145 2.26 -0.12 11.70
N GLU A 146 2.86 -1.04 10.95
CA GLU A 146 4.20 -1.55 11.25
C GLU A 146 5.27 -0.46 11.07
N VAL A 147 5.10 0.43 10.08
CA VAL A 147 5.97 1.59 9.92
C VAL A 147 5.82 2.57 11.09
N VAL A 148 4.58 2.88 11.51
CA VAL A 148 4.34 3.74 12.69
C VAL A 148 5.00 3.11 13.92
N ARG A 149 4.75 1.82 14.17
CA ARG A 149 5.32 1.08 15.30
C ARG A 149 6.84 1.07 15.27
N ALA A 150 7.46 0.79 14.13
CA ALA A 150 8.92 0.79 14.00
C ALA A 150 9.51 2.16 14.32
N ARG A 151 8.90 3.25 13.85
CA ARG A 151 9.34 4.62 14.18
C ARG A 151 9.24 4.93 15.67
N VAL A 152 8.15 4.50 16.32
CA VAL A 152 8.01 4.63 17.78
C VAL A 152 9.07 3.81 18.51
N ARG A 153 9.24 2.54 18.15
CA ARG A 153 10.26 1.66 18.74
C ARG A 153 11.68 2.19 18.55
N HIS A 154 11.95 2.84 17.43
CA HIS A 154 13.22 3.52 17.19
C HIS A 154 13.42 4.71 18.14
N LEU A 155 12.40 5.55 18.37
CA LEU A 155 12.45 6.61 19.39
C LEU A 155 12.68 6.07 20.80
N LEU A 156 12.06 4.93 21.12
CA LEU A 156 12.25 4.22 22.37
C LEU A 156 13.61 3.51 22.47
N LYS A 157 14.43 3.55 21.41
CA LYS A 157 15.73 2.87 21.30
C LYS A 157 15.64 1.34 21.41
N GLU A 158 14.48 0.77 21.06
CA GLU A 158 14.26 -0.69 21.06
C GLU A 158 14.74 -1.36 19.77
N ILE A 159 14.87 -0.60 18.68
CA ILE A 159 15.38 -1.09 17.40
C ILE A 159 16.46 -0.15 16.86
N THR A 160 17.37 -0.67 16.04
CA THR A 160 18.43 0.11 15.40
C THR A 160 17.94 0.84 14.15
N ASP A 161 18.74 1.77 13.64
CA ASP A 161 18.50 2.43 12.36
C ASP A 161 18.38 1.41 11.21
N GLU A 162 19.22 0.38 11.19
CA GLU A 162 19.16 -0.67 10.15
C GLU A 162 17.85 -1.44 10.21
N GLN A 163 17.38 -1.78 11.42
CA GLN A 163 16.11 -2.46 11.62
C GLN A 163 14.92 -1.58 11.21
N LEU A 164 14.98 -0.27 11.52
CA LEU A 164 13.99 0.69 11.03
C LEU A 164 14.00 0.77 9.50
N GLN A 165 15.17 0.91 8.87
CA GLN A 165 15.28 0.98 7.41
C GLN A 165 14.75 -0.29 6.74
N ALA A 166 14.97 -1.48 7.32
CA ALA A 166 14.42 -2.72 6.80
C ALA A 166 12.87 -2.75 6.81
N VAL A 167 12.22 -2.06 7.75
CA VAL A 167 10.75 -1.93 7.78
C VAL A 167 10.27 -0.87 6.78
N LEU A 168 10.97 0.26 6.68
CA LEU A 168 10.63 1.36 5.77
C LEU A 168 10.85 0.99 4.30
N GLN A 169 11.86 0.17 4.05
CA GLN A 169 12.24 -0.38 2.77
C GLN A 169 12.19 -1.90 2.89
N PRO A 170 10.98 -2.49 2.96
CA PRO A 170 10.89 -3.94 2.98
C PRO A 170 11.63 -4.47 1.75
N PRO A 171 12.50 -5.49 1.90
CA PRO A 171 13.23 -6.04 0.78
C PRO A 171 12.22 -6.29 -0.32
N ALA A 172 12.43 -5.66 -1.48
CA ALA A 172 11.50 -5.74 -2.60
C ALA A 172 11.14 -7.21 -2.73
N ALA A 173 9.86 -7.55 -2.48
CA ALA A 173 9.39 -8.93 -2.49
C ALA A 173 10.05 -9.55 -3.69
N THR A 174 11.01 -10.46 -3.46
CA THR A 174 11.96 -10.91 -4.47
C THR A 174 11.14 -11.08 -5.72
N GLN A 175 11.47 -10.35 -6.80
CA GLN A 175 10.84 -10.52 -8.10
C GLN A 175 10.74 -12.03 -8.28
N GLY A 176 9.57 -12.64 -7.99
CA GLY A 176 9.59 -14.06 -7.66
C GLY A 176 10.22 -14.75 -8.85
N GLY A 177 11.22 -15.62 -8.62
CA GLY A 177 12.22 -15.95 -9.65
C GLY A 177 11.59 -16.20 -11.02
N ALA A 178 12.27 -15.83 -12.11
CA ALA A 178 11.82 -15.75 -13.51
C ALA A 178 10.43 -16.39 -13.86
N ALA A 179 10.21 -17.66 -13.52
CA ALA A 179 8.91 -18.35 -13.57
C ALA A 179 7.70 -17.59 -12.96
N SER A 180 7.84 -16.88 -11.82
CA SER A 180 6.72 -16.12 -11.24
C SER A 180 6.44 -14.82 -12.01
N VAL A 181 7.49 -14.19 -12.55
CA VAL A 181 7.37 -13.02 -13.42
C VAL A 181 6.69 -13.44 -14.72
N ALA A 182 7.11 -14.56 -15.29
CA ALA A 182 6.46 -15.17 -16.45
C ALA A 182 4.96 -15.41 -16.21
N ARG A 183 4.59 -16.11 -15.13
CA ARG A 183 3.17 -16.35 -14.80
C ARG A 183 2.35 -15.08 -14.59
N ARG A 184 2.94 -13.99 -14.09
CA ARG A 184 2.26 -12.70 -13.95
C ARG A 184 1.98 -12.05 -15.30
N TYR A 185 2.98 -12.03 -16.19
CA TYR A 185 2.81 -11.55 -17.56
C TYR A 185 1.84 -12.41 -18.36
N LEU A 186 1.83 -13.73 -18.15
CA LEU A 186 0.84 -14.64 -18.73
C LEU A 186 -0.58 -14.26 -18.33
N LYS A 187 -0.85 -14.11 -17.03
CA LYS A 187 -2.19 -13.69 -16.53
C LYS A 187 -2.61 -12.34 -17.08
N LEU A 188 -1.68 -11.39 -17.21
CA LEU A 188 -1.97 -10.10 -17.81
C LEU A 188 -2.34 -10.24 -19.30
N ALA A 189 -1.60 -11.04 -20.05
CA ALA A 189 -1.89 -11.34 -21.45
C ALA A 189 -3.28 -11.97 -21.63
N GLU A 190 -3.67 -12.90 -20.75
CA GLU A 190 -5.01 -13.52 -20.77
C GLU A 190 -6.12 -12.47 -20.60
N LYS A 191 -5.94 -11.56 -19.63
CA LYS A 191 -6.91 -10.48 -19.37
C LYS A 191 -6.99 -9.49 -20.54
N LEU A 192 -5.86 -9.17 -21.15
CA LEU A 192 -5.82 -8.29 -22.33
C LEU A 192 -6.45 -8.95 -23.56
N LEU A 193 -6.27 -10.25 -23.75
CA LEU A 193 -6.93 -11.00 -24.82
C LEU A 193 -8.45 -11.04 -24.60
N GLN A 194 -8.92 -11.28 -23.37
CA GLN A 194 -10.35 -11.20 -23.02
C GLN A 194 -10.93 -9.82 -23.32
N ALA A 195 -10.16 -8.76 -23.09
CA ALA A 195 -10.51 -7.39 -23.44
C ALA A 195 -10.34 -7.04 -24.94
N LYS A 196 -10.03 -8.02 -25.80
CA LYS A 196 -9.76 -7.88 -27.24
C LYS A 196 -8.61 -6.90 -27.56
N ASN A 197 -7.74 -6.62 -26.60
CA ASN A 197 -6.56 -5.78 -26.79
C ASN A 197 -5.36 -6.61 -27.26
N HIS A 198 -5.43 -7.10 -28.50
CA HIS A 198 -4.48 -8.09 -29.03
C HIS A 198 -3.03 -7.57 -29.04
N GLY A 199 -2.82 -6.27 -29.27
CA GLY A 199 -1.48 -5.67 -29.27
C GLY A 199 -0.79 -5.73 -27.91
N LYS A 200 -1.46 -5.29 -26.84
CA LYS A 200 -0.91 -5.36 -25.48
C LYS A 200 -0.85 -6.80 -24.95
N ALA A 201 -1.79 -7.66 -25.36
CA ALA A 201 -1.74 -9.08 -25.03
C ALA A 201 -0.47 -9.73 -25.62
N LEU A 202 -0.12 -9.42 -26.87
CA LEU A 202 1.09 -9.90 -27.52
C LEU A 202 2.37 -9.40 -26.83
N GLU A 203 2.42 -8.14 -26.43
CA GLU A 203 3.55 -7.61 -25.66
C GLU A 203 3.71 -8.35 -24.32
N SER A 204 2.60 -8.57 -23.62
CA SER A 204 2.59 -9.24 -22.32
C SER A 204 2.99 -10.71 -22.45
N VAL A 205 2.52 -11.43 -23.47
CA VAL A 205 2.91 -12.85 -23.66
C VAL A 205 4.39 -12.97 -24.05
N ARG A 206 4.95 -12.00 -24.78
CA ARG A 206 6.40 -11.95 -25.07
C ARG A 206 7.22 -11.77 -23.81
N LYS A 207 6.86 -10.82 -22.95
CA LYS A 207 7.52 -10.65 -21.64
C LYS A 207 7.40 -11.90 -20.76
N SER A 208 6.28 -12.64 -20.87
CA SER A 208 6.16 -13.94 -20.21
C SER A 208 7.22 -14.92 -20.71
N LEU A 209 7.37 -15.05 -22.03
CA LEU A 209 8.30 -15.99 -22.67
C LEU A 209 9.77 -15.56 -22.54
N GLU A 210 10.07 -14.27 -22.43
CA GLU A 210 11.42 -13.77 -22.10
C GLU A 210 11.88 -14.23 -20.71
N ASN A 211 10.93 -14.37 -19.77
CA ASN A 211 11.22 -14.80 -18.40
C ASN A 211 11.15 -16.32 -18.23
N ASP A 212 10.25 -17.00 -18.94
CA ASP A 212 10.16 -18.46 -18.96
C ASP A 212 9.83 -18.96 -20.37
N PRO A 213 10.87 -19.26 -21.18
CA PRO A 213 10.69 -19.76 -22.54
C PRO A 213 10.02 -21.14 -22.62
N ALA A 214 10.00 -21.90 -21.52
CA ALA A 214 9.47 -23.26 -21.43
C ALA A 214 8.03 -23.30 -20.87
N LEU A 215 7.41 -22.14 -20.62
CA LEU A 215 6.04 -22.06 -20.13
C LEU A 215 5.04 -22.40 -21.25
N ALA A 216 4.63 -23.68 -21.32
CA ALA A 216 3.70 -24.19 -22.35
C ALA A 216 2.44 -23.31 -22.51
N ALA A 217 1.81 -22.93 -21.39
CA ALA A 217 0.61 -22.09 -21.40
C ALA A 217 0.82 -20.71 -22.06
N ALA A 218 2.04 -20.16 -22.04
CA ALA A 218 2.35 -18.91 -22.72
C ALA A 218 2.45 -19.09 -24.24
N HIS A 219 2.96 -20.22 -24.72
CA HIS A 219 2.95 -20.57 -26.15
C HIS A 219 1.51 -20.83 -26.64
N THR A 220 0.68 -21.49 -25.84
CA THR A 220 -0.76 -21.67 -26.14
C THR A 220 -1.48 -20.34 -26.28
N LEU A 221 -1.27 -19.42 -25.33
CA LEU A 221 -1.89 -18.10 -25.38
C LEU A 221 -1.35 -17.26 -26.55
N LEU A 222 -0.06 -17.37 -26.88
CA LEU A 222 0.53 -16.74 -28.06
C LEU A 222 -0.17 -17.21 -29.34
N GLY A 223 -0.43 -18.51 -29.48
CA GLY A 223 -1.18 -19.05 -30.61
C GLY A 223 -2.60 -18.47 -30.72
N GLN A 224 -3.31 -18.35 -29.59
CA GLN A 224 -4.65 -17.74 -29.55
C GLN A 224 -4.62 -16.25 -29.93
N ILE A 225 -3.64 -15.49 -29.43
CA ILE A 225 -3.46 -14.07 -29.77
C ILE A 225 -3.17 -13.92 -31.27
N LEU A 226 -2.34 -14.78 -31.86
CA LEU A 226 -1.98 -14.75 -33.27
C LEU A 226 -3.16 -15.12 -34.18
N LEU A 227 -3.98 -16.10 -33.79
CA LEU A 227 -5.25 -16.38 -34.48
C LEU A 227 -6.19 -15.18 -34.45
N ALA A 228 -6.33 -14.52 -33.30
CA ALA A 228 -7.15 -13.31 -33.17
C ALA A 228 -6.60 -12.09 -33.95
N GLN A 229 -5.35 -12.18 -34.43
CA GLN A 229 -4.70 -11.21 -35.32
C GLN A 229 -4.64 -11.69 -36.78
N ASP A 230 -5.36 -12.77 -37.14
CA ASP A 230 -5.40 -13.34 -38.49
C ASP A 230 -4.01 -13.81 -39.00
N LYS A 231 -3.21 -14.40 -38.09
CA LYS A 231 -1.88 -14.96 -38.38
C LYS A 231 -1.82 -16.47 -38.13
N PRO A 232 -2.54 -17.29 -38.91
CA PRO A 232 -2.69 -18.73 -38.67
C PRO A 232 -1.37 -19.50 -38.78
N ASP A 233 -0.46 -19.12 -39.69
CA ASP A 233 0.82 -19.81 -39.87
C ASP A 233 1.75 -19.65 -38.67
N ASP A 234 1.77 -18.48 -38.04
CA ASP A 234 2.56 -18.23 -36.83
C ASP A 234 1.87 -18.80 -35.59
N ALA A 235 0.53 -18.75 -35.53
CA ALA A 235 -0.23 -19.39 -34.47
C ALA A 235 0.03 -20.90 -34.43
N ARG A 236 0.11 -21.55 -35.60
CA ARG A 236 0.45 -22.97 -35.74
C ARG A 236 1.79 -23.31 -35.07
N LYS A 237 2.82 -22.48 -35.29
CA LYS A 237 4.15 -22.67 -34.68
C LYS A 237 4.08 -22.55 -33.15
N ALA A 238 3.32 -21.58 -32.65
CA ALA A 238 3.15 -21.39 -31.21
C ALA A 238 2.41 -22.56 -30.55
N PHE A 239 1.34 -23.07 -31.17
CA PHE A 239 0.63 -24.25 -30.66
C PHE A 239 1.48 -25.52 -30.72
N ALA A 240 2.26 -25.71 -31.79
CA ALA A 240 3.20 -26.82 -31.88
C ALA A 240 4.23 -26.76 -30.74
N ARG A 241 4.80 -25.58 -30.47
CA ARG A 241 5.75 -25.39 -29.38
C ARG A 241 5.13 -25.62 -28.00
N ALA A 242 3.87 -25.23 -27.80
CA ALA A 242 3.15 -25.53 -26.57
C ALA A 242 3.01 -27.05 -26.35
N LEU A 243 2.68 -27.82 -27.39
CA LEU A 243 2.53 -29.27 -27.31
C LEU A 243 3.87 -30.02 -27.18
N GLU A 244 4.96 -29.46 -27.68
CA GLU A 244 6.31 -29.98 -27.39
C GLU A 244 6.66 -29.89 -25.91
N LEU A 245 6.16 -28.84 -25.22
CA LEU A 245 6.42 -28.57 -23.81
C LEU A 245 5.41 -29.25 -22.88
N ASP A 246 4.14 -29.31 -23.30
CA ASP A 246 3.05 -30.03 -22.64
C ASP A 246 2.17 -30.75 -23.67
N PRO A 247 2.44 -32.04 -23.93
CA PRO A 247 1.66 -32.84 -24.88
C PRO A 247 0.18 -32.97 -24.55
N ASN A 248 -0.24 -32.66 -23.32
CA ASN A 248 -1.62 -32.77 -22.85
C ASN A 248 -2.40 -31.45 -22.89
N ASP A 249 -1.81 -30.36 -23.42
CA ASP A 249 -2.51 -29.08 -23.54
C ASP A 249 -3.64 -29.17 -24.60
N ALA A 250 -4.86 -29.40 -24.11
CA ALA A 250 -6.05 -29.55 -24.94
C ALA A 250 -6.33 -28.31 -25.80
N LYS A 251 -6.05 -27.10 -25.30
CA LYS A 251 -6.26 -25.84 -26.04
C LYS A 251 -5.25 -25.70 -27.17
N ALA A 252 -3.99 -26.10 -26.93
CA ALA A 252 -2.98 -26.12 -27.97
C ALA A 252 -3.28 -27.18 -29.04
N SER A 253 -3.74 -28.36 -28.64
CA SER A 253 -4.17 -29.42 -29.58
C SER A 253 -5.32 -28.96 -30.47
N GLU A 254 -6.32 -28.31 -29.90
CA GLU A 254 -7.44 -27.72 -30.65
C GLU A 254 -6.96 -26.61 -31.60
N GLY A 255 -6.13 -25.69 -31.11
CA GLY A 255 -5.57 -24.60 -31.91
C GLY A 255 -4.69 -25.09 -33.07
N LEU A 256 -3.93 -26.16 -32.87
CA LEU A 256 -3.11 -26.78 -33.91
C LEU A 256 -3.97 -27.38 -35.03
N LYS A 257 -5.06 -28.07 -34.67
CA LYS A 257 -6.02 -28.61 -35.65
C LYS A 257 -6.70 -27.49 -36.44
N ALA A 258 -7.11 -26.42 -35.75
CA ALA A 258 -7.75 -25.26 -36.38
C ALA A 258 -6.82 -24.49 -37.33
N THR A 259 -5.50 -24.57 -37.14
CA THR A 259 -4.47 -23.91 -37.97
C THR A 259 -3.82 -24.83 -39.00
N SER A 260 -4.24 -26.09 -39.06
CA SER A 260 -3.75 -27.05 -40.04
C SER A 260 -4.36 -26.73 -41.42
N PRO A 261 -3.56 -26.71 -42.50
CA PRO A 261 -4.10 -26.51 -43.83
C PRO A 261 -5.01 -27.69 -44.18
N SER A 262 -6.22 -27.39 -44.65
CA SER A 262 -7.15 -28.43 -45.11
C SER A 262 -6.48 -29.23 -46.24
N THR A 263 -6.25 -30.52 -46.00
CA THR A 263 -5.83 -31.45 -47.04
C THR A 263 -6.97 -31.55 -48.06
N LYS A 264 -6.81 -30.89 -49.21
CA LYS A 264 -7.61 -31.17 -50.41
C LYS A 264 -7.18 -32.48 -51.04
#